data_AF-A0A7C7RF90-F1
#
_entry.id   AF-A0A7C7RF90-F1
#
_cell.length_a   1.000
_cell.length_b   1.000
_cell.length_c   1.000
_cell.angle_alpha   90.00
_cell.angle_beta   90.00
_cell.angle_gamma   90.00
#
_symmetry.space_group_name_H-M   'P 1'
#
loop_
_entity.id
_entity.type
_entity.pdbx_description
1 polymer ?
#
loop_
_entity_poly.entity_id
_entity_poly.type
_entity_poly.pdbx_seq_one_letter_code
_entity_poly.pdbx_strand_id
1 'polypeptide(L)'
;DLAAIGTAEVIHAANRGDNITIIFVNNSIYGMTGGQMAPTTLLGQRSTTSPYGRDCNRDGYPIKMTEMLAALEGPSLVSRVAVNTPGNVKKARKVIRQAFQMQVEGKGFSFVEVLSTCPTNWGMTPQAANDRIAEEMIPYFPLGTLKQKDVVDVL
;
A
#
# COMPACT_ATOMS: atom_id res chain seq x y z
N ASP A 1 3.47 11.22 -1.78
CA ASP A 1 3.16 9.77 -1.80
C ASP A 1 4.38 9.01 -1.28
N LEU A 2 4.14 8.00 -0.45
CA LEU A 2 5.17 7.12 0.11
C LEU A 2 5.98 6.41 -0.98
N ALA A 3 5.35 6.00 -2.09
CA ALA A 3 6.02 5.30 -3.18
C ALA A 3 6.74 6.24 -4.17
N ALA A 4 6.68 7.56 -3.94
CA ALA A 4 7.36 8.58 -4.74
C ALA A 4 8.33 9.38 -3.87
N ILE A 5 7.93 10.56 -3.42
CA ILE A 5 8.79 11.47 -2.64
C ILE A 5 9.27 10.85 -1.32
N GLY A 6 8.53 9.89 -0.75
CA GLY A 6 8.91 9.23 0.52
C GLY A 6 9.63 7.89 0.35
N THR A 7 10.03 7.51 -0.87
CA THR A 7 10.50 6.14 -1.16
C THR A 7 11.80 5.82 -0.46
N ALA A 8 12.76 6.75 -0.45
CA ALA A 8 14.06 6.52 0.17
C ALA A 8 13.90 6.40 1.69
N GLU A 9 13.11 7.29 2.28
CA GLU A 9 12.86 7.38 3.72
C GLU A 9 12.22 6.09 4.24
N VAL A 10 11.18 5.59 3.56
CA VAL A 10 10.51 4.36 3.97
C VAL A 10 11.42 3.15 3.85
N ILE A 11 12.21 3.04 2.77
CA ILE A 11 13.14 1.93 2.57
C ILE A 11 14.21 1.94 3.66
N HIS A 12 14.78 3.10 3.99
CA HIS A 12 15.82 3.19 5.02
C HIS A 12 15.27 2.96 6.43
N ALA A 13 14.10 3.48 6.76
CA ALA A 13 13.44 3.22 8.05
C ALA A 13 13.09 1.73 8.21
N ALA A 14 12.54 1.12 7.15
CA ALA A 14 12.25 -0.30 7.09
C ALA A 14 13.51 -1.15 7.27
N ASN A 15 14.58 -0.83 6.54
CA ASN A 15 15.84 -1.57 6.59
C ASN A 15 16.53 -1.51 7.96
N ARG A 16 16.44 -0.38 8.65
CA ARG A 16 16.92 -0.24 10.04
C ARG A 16 16.03 -0.95 11.07
N GLY A 17 14.81 -1.30 10.71
CA GLY A 17 13.83 -1.85 11.64
C GLY A 17 13.34 -0.83 12.68
N ASP A 18 13.34 0.47 12.34
CA ASP A 18 12.90 1.55 13.24
C ASP A 18 11.53 1.20 13.87
N ASN A 19 11.38 1.37 15.19
CA ASN A 19 10.16 0.97 15.91
C ASN A 19 8.97 1.92 15.66
N ILE A 20 8.46 1.89 14.43
CA ILE A 20 7.35 2.70 13.93
C ILE A 20 6.38 1.85 13.10
N THR A 21 5.12 2.26 13.08
CA THR A 21 4.09 1.70 12.20
C THR A 21 3.78 2.68 11.07
N ILE A 22 3.81 2.20 9.84
CA ILE A 22 3.42 2.94 8.65
C ILE A 22 2.14 2.33 8.07
N ILE A 23 1.12 3.18 7.89
CA ILE A 23 -0.11 2.83 7.19
C ILE A 23 -0.09 3.54 5.83
N PHE A 24 0.09 2.77 4.76
CA PHE A 24 0.13 3.29 3.40
C PHE A 24 -1.23 3.15 2.73
N VAL A 25 -1.96 4.26 2.59
CA VAL A 25 -3.25 4.27 1.87
C VAL A 25 -2.97 4.33 0.37
N ASN A 26 -3.15 3.20 -0.33
CA ASN A 26 -2.95 3.10 -1.76
C ASN A 26 -4.28 3.16 -2.51
N ASN A 27 -4.55 4.29 -3.16
CA ASN A 27 -5.67 4.49 -4.08
C ASN A 27 -5.19 4.67 -5.53
N SER A 28 -3.97 4.23 -5.84
CA SER A 28 -3.34 4.23 -7.16
C SER A 28 -3.25 5.59 -7.88
N ILE A 29 -3.38 6.72 -7.18
CA ILE A 29 -3.23 8.09 -7.72
C ILE A 29 -2.77 9.06 -6.62
N TYR A 30 -2.32 10.25 -6.99
CA TYR A 30 -2.19 11.35 -6.03
C TYR A 30 -3.55 11.99 -5.77
N GLY A 31 -4.31 11.40 -4.84
CA GLY A 31 -5.69 11.81 -4.58
C GLY A 31 -5.87 13.27 -4.16
N MET A 32 -4.90 13.86 -3.45
CA MET A 32 -4.97 15.25 -2.97
C MET A 32 -4.59 16.29 -4.03
N THR A 33 -3.90 15.90 -5.10
CA THR A 33 -3.46 16.81 -6.17
C THR A 33 -4.31 16.68 -7.42
N GLY A 34 -5.58 16.27 -7.25
CA GLY A 34 -6.53 16.10 -8.35
C GLY A 34 -6.32 14.83 -9.17
N GLY A 35 -5.72 13.78 -8.60
CA GLY A 35 -5.64 12.47 -9.25
C GLY A 35 -4.56 12.37 -10.32
N GLN A 36 -3.37 12.89 -10.03
CA GLN A 36 -2.18 12.68 -10.87
C GLN A 36 -1.70 11.23 -10.79
N MET A 37 -0.89 10.82 -11.77
CA MET A 37 -0.28 9.49 -11.80
C MET A 37 0.61 9.29 -10.56
N ALA A 38 0.34 8.22 -9.82
CA ALA A 38 1.18 7.73 -8.74
C ALA A 38 2.07 6.58 -9.22
N PRO A 39 3.14 6.24 -8.49
CA PRO A 39 3.96 5.07 -8.77
C PRO A 39 3.18 3.76 -8.68
N THR A 40 2.05 3.74 -7.96
CA THR A 40 1.15 2.59 -7.84
C THR A 40 -0.02 2.61 -8.82
N THR A 41 -0.12 3.61 -9.71
CA THR A 41 -1.14 3.68 -10.77
C THR A 41 -1.08 2.43 -11.66
N LEU A 42 -2.21 1.76 -11.87
CA LEU A 42 -2.27 0.53 -12.66
C LEU A 42 -2.00 0.78 -14.15
N LEU A 43 -1.56 -0.24 -14.88
CA LEU A 43 -1.45 -0.15 -16.34
C LEU A 43 -2.81 0.17 -16.98
N GLY A 44 -2.81 1.06 -17.97
CA GLY A 44 -4.04 1.53 -18.61
C GLY A 44 -4.89 2.48 -17.75
N GLN A 45 -4.62 2.63 -16.45
CA GLN A 45 -5.36 3.56 -15.61
C GLN A 45 -5.07 5.00 -16.02
N ARG A 46 -6.14 5.72 -16.39
CA ARG A 46 -6.08 7.16 -16.68
C ARG A 46 -5.90 7.97 -15.41
N SER A 47 -5.13 9.03 -15.50
CA SER A 47 -4.95 10.04 -14.46
C SER A 47 -4.86 11.42 -15.13
N THR A 48 -4.86 12.50 -14.35
CA THR A 48 -4.74 13.86 -14.92
C THR A 48 -3.42 14.09 -15.67
N THR A 49 -2.34 13.40 -15.30
CA THR A 49 -1.03 13.48 -15.96
C THR A 49 -0.77 12.32 -16.93
N SER A 50 -1.67 11.34 -17.01
CA SER A 50 -1.63 10.21 -17.94
C SER A 50 -3.01 10.01 -18.59
N PRO A 51 -3.47 10.94 -19.45
CA PRO A 51 -4.84 10.94 -19.99
C PRO A 51 -5.14 9.72 -20.88
N TYR A 52 -4.10 9.12 -21.47
CA TYR A 52 -4.19 7.91 -22.29
C TYR A 52 -3.97 6.62 -21.50
N GLY A 53 -3.82 6.71 -20.17
CA GLY A 53 -3.45 5.60 -19.31
C GLY A 53 -1.96 5.51 -19.06
N ARG A 54 -1.57 4.82 -17.98
CA ARG A 54 -0.18 4.43 -17.72
C ARG A 54 0.27 3.41 -18.76
N ASP A 55 1.38 3.69 -19.43
CA ASP A 55 2.03 2.82 -20.40
C ASP A 55 3.33 2.27 -19.81
N CYS A 56 3.55 0.96 -19.88
CA CYS A 56 4.75 0.36 -19.28
C CYS A 56 6.06 0.77 -19.97
N ASN A 57 6.03 1.12 -21.26
CA ASN A 57 7.21 1.52 -22.02
C ASN A 57 7.61 2.98 -21.72
N ARG A 58 6.63 3.84 -21.46
CA ARG A 58 6.86 5.26 -21.15
C ARG A 58 7.00 5.54 -19.66
N ASP A 59 6.13 4.92 -18.86
CA ASP A 59 5.90 5.27 -17.46
C ASP A 59 6.38 4.17 -16.49
N GLY A 60 6.73 2.99 -17.00
CA GLY A 60 7.12 1.82 -16.22
C GLY A 60 5.95 1.03 -15.62
N TYR A 61 6.26 -0.01 -14.84
CA TYR A 61 5.25 -0.82 -14.16
C TYR A 61 4.85 -0.22 -12.80
N PRO A 62 3.61 -0.46 -12.32
CA PRO A 62 3.21 -0.02 -10.99
C PRO A 62 4.06 -0.67 -9.89
N ILE A 63 4.57 0.14 -8.96
CA ILE A 63 5.49 -0.30 -7.90
C ILE A 63 4.74 -1.09 -6.82
N LYS A 64 5.30 -2.24 -6.46
CA LYS A 64 4.79 -3.18 -5.46
C LYS A 64 5.48 -2.98 -4.11
N MET A 65 5.10 -1.92 -3.38
CA MET A 65 5.77 -1.51 -2.14
C MET A 65 5.77 -2.60 -1.06
N THR A 66 4.65 -3.31 -0.87
CA THR A 66 4.57 -4.39 0.14
C THR A 66 5.59 -5.49 -0.16
N GLU A 67 5.73 -5.91 -1.42
CA GLU A 67 6.68 -6.92 -1.86
C GLU A 67 8.13 -6.43 -1.70
N MET A 68 8.41 -5.18 -2.09
CA MET A 68 9.74 -4.58 -1.94
C MET A 68 10.18 -4.50 -0.48
N LEU A 69 9.29 -4.03 0.42
CA LEU A 69 9.62 -3.91 1.84
C LEU A 69 9.68 -5.27 2.54
N ALA A 70 8.87 -6.25 2.10
CA ALA A 70 8.93 -7.60 2.65
C ALA A 70 10.27 -8.30 2.36
N ALA A 71 10.99 -7.90 1.32
CA ALA A 71 12.31 -8.45 1.00
C ALA A 71 13.43 -7.95 1.94
N LEU A 72 13.23 -6.83 2.65
CA LEU A 72 14.20 -6.31 3.62
C LEU A 72 14.17 -7.12 4.92
N GLU A 73 15.31 -7.27 5.60
CA GLU A 73 15.36 -8.02 6.86
C GLU A 73 14.81 -7.26 8.06
N GLY A 74 14.94 -5.93 8.09
CA GLY A 74 14.55 -5.09 9.24
C GLY A 74 13.06 -5.10 9.61
N PRO A 75 12.09 -5.12 8.66
CA PRO A 75 10.67 -5.12 9.00
C PRO A 75 10.21 -6.36 9.77
N SER A 76 9.41 -6.12 10.80
CA SER A 76 8.79 -7.19 11.60
C SER A 76 7.40 -7.55 11.12
N LEU A 77 6.68 -6.62 10.50
CA LEU A 77 5.39 -6.88 9.86
C LEU A 77 5.31 -6.14 8.53
N VAL A 78 4.96 -6.86 7.46
CA VAL A 78 4.66 -6.28 6.14
C VAL A 78 3.41 -6.95 5.61
N SER A 79 2.33 -6.19 5.48
CA SER A 79 1.01 -6.73 5.11
C SER A 79 0.25 -5.79 4.19
N ARG A 80 -0.62 -6.36 3.35
CA ARG A 80 -1.57 -5.64 2.50
C ARG A 80 -2.98 -6.06 2.81
N VAL A 81 -3.86 -5.07 2.98
CA VAL A 81 -5.29 -5.22 3.22
C VAL A 81 -6.08 -4.32 2.26
N ALA A 82 -7.39 -4.51 2.20
CA ALA A 82 -8.31 -3.65 1.44
C ALA A 82 -9.45 -3.16 2.33
N VAL A 83 -10.16 -2.13 1.88
CA VAL A 83 -11.34 -1.59 2.58
C VAL A 83 -12.59 -1.49 1.68
N ASN A 84 -12.61 -2.19 0.55
CA ASN A 84 -13.71 -2.16 -0.42
C ASN A 84 -14.97 -2.95 -0.02
N THR A 85 -14.89 -3.78 1.03
CA THR A 85 -16.05 -4.55 1.55
C THR A 85 -16.06 -4.56 3.08
N PRO A 86 -17.21 -4.76 3.73
CA PRO A 86 -17.27 -4.90 5.19
C PRO A 86 -16.38 -6.01 5.75
N GLY A 87 -16.23 -7.12 5.00
CA GLY A 87 -15.32 -8.20 5.37
C GLY A 87 -13.86 -7.77 5.34
N ASN A 88 -13.46 -7.04 4.31
CA ASN A 88 -12.10 -6.52 4.19
C ASN A 88 -11.81 -5.44 5.24
N VAL A 89 -12.77 -4.58 5.57
CA VAL A 89 -12.65 -3.61 6.69
C VAL A 89 -12.38 -4.31 8.03
N LYS A 90 -13.08 -5.42 8.33
CA LYS A 90 -12.83 -6.21 9.55
C LYS A 90 -11.41 -6.79 9.57
N LYS A 91 -10.93 -7.31 8.44
CA LYS A 91 -9.56 -7.83 8.29
C LYS A 91 -8.52 -6.70 8.46
N ALA A 92 -8.72 -5.56 7.81
CA ALA A 92 -7.86 -4.38 7.92
C ALA A 92 -7.74 -3.92 9.38
N ARG A 93 -8.86 -3.82 10.11
CA ARG A 93 -8.86 -3.48 11.54
C ARG A 93 -7.98 -4.43 12.36
N LYS A 94 -8.03 -5.73 12.10
CA LYS A 94 -7.22 -6.74 12.81
C LYS A 94 -5.73 -6.52 12.56
N VAL A 95 -5.34 -6.37 11.30
CA VAL A 95 -3.93 -6.19 10.89
C VAL A 95 -3.36 -4.87 11.40
N ILE A 96 -4.11 -3.78 11.30
CA ILE A 96 -3.69 -2.46 11.81
C ILE A 96 -3.50 -2.50 13.33
N ARG A 97 -4.42 -3.15 14.07
CA ARG A 97 -4.27 -3.35 15.51
C ARG A 97 -3.01 -4.14 15.85
N GLN A 98 -2.73 -5.20 15.09
CA GLN A 98 -1.51 -6.01 15.26
C GLN A 98 -0.25 -5.18 15.02
N ALA A 99 -0.20 -4.36 13.97
CA ALA A 99 0.94 -3.49 13.67
C ALA A 99 1.25 -2.55 14.85
N PHE A 100 0.24 -1.85 15.38
CA PHE A 100 0.42 -1.00 16.55
C PHE A 100 0.80 -1.78 17.82
N GLN A 101 0.25 -2.98 18.01
CA GLN A 101 0.63 -3.85 19.12
C GLN A 101 2.12 -4.21 19.05
N MET A 102 2.61 -4.56 17.86
CA MET A 102 4.04 -4.86 17.64
C MET A 102 4.93 -3.66 17.93
N GLN A 103 4.50 -2.44 17.56
CA GLN A 103 5.24 -1.22 17.90
C GLN A 103 5.30 -0.97 19.41
N VAL A 104 4.19 -1.17 20.14
CA VAL A 104 4.15 -1.03 21.61
C VAL A 104 5.05 -2.05 22.29
N GLU A 105 5.13 -3.27 21.74
CA GLU A 105 6.00 -4.34 22.21
C GLU A 105 7.48 -4.15 21.82
N GLY A 106 7.82 -3.08 21.09
CA GLY A 106 9.20 -2.82 20.67
C GLY A 106 9.70 -3.79 19.60
N LYS A 107 8.80 -4.44 18.85
CA LYS A 107 9.15 -5.43 17.82
C LYS A 107 9.76 -4.82 16.56
N GLY A 108 9.78 -3.50 16.42
CA GLY A 108 10.40 -2.82 15.28
C GLY A 108 9.38 -2.42 14.20
N PHE A 109 9.88 -2.28 12.98
CA PHE A 109 9.14 -1.66 11.88
C PHE A 109 7.94 -2.48 11.42
N SER A 110 6.78 -1.82 11.29
CA SER A 110 5.56 -2.41 10.76
C SER A 110 5.02 -1.60 9.58
N PHE A 111 4.65 -2.27 8.50
CA PHE A 111 4.07 -1.67 7.30
C PHE A 111 2.76 -2.35 6.93
N VAL A 112 1.71 -1.54 6.75
CA VAL A 112 0.40 -1.98 6.30
C VAL A 112 -0.05 -1.15 5.10
N GLU A 113 -0.06 -1.75 3.92
CA GLU A 113 -0.67 -1.18 2.73
C GLU A 113 -2.19 -1.41 2.75
N VAL A 114 -2.96 -0.35 2.54
CA VAL A 114 -4.43 -0.37 2.54
C VAL A 114 -4.91 0.04 1.15
N LEU A 115 -5.39 -0.92 0.36
CA LEU A 115 -6.06 -0.64 -0.91
C LEU A 115 -7.38 0.09 -0.63
N SER A 116 -7.50 1.31 -1.13
CA SER A 116 -8.58 2.24 -0.81
C SER A 116 -9.20 2.86 -2.06
N THR A 117 -10.51 3.13 -2.00
CA THR A 117 -11.24 3.71 -3.13
C THR A 117 -10.98 5.21 -3.25
N CYS A 118 -11.00 5.73 -4.48
CA CYS A 118 -11.02 7.18 -4.72
C CYS A 118 -12.05 7.57 -5.80
N PRO A 119 -13.36 7.42 -5.52
CA PRO A 119 -14.41 7.58 -6.53
C PRO A 119 -14.35 8.94 -7.25
N THR A 120 -14.09 10.02 -6.52
CA THR A 120 -14.00 11.39 -7.07
C THR A 120 -12.95 11.52 -8.16
N ASN A 121 -11.71 11.10 -7.90
CA ASN A 121 -10.61 11.25 -8.85
C ASN A 121 -10.59 10.15 -9.92
N TRP A 122 -11.21 9.00 -9.66
CA TRP A 122 -11.40 7.96 -10.66
C TRP A 122 -12.57 8.25 -11.60
N GLY A 123 -13.43 9.22 -11.28
CA GLY A 123 -14.64 9.53 -12.04
C GLY A 123 -15.68 8.40 -11.98
N MET A 124 -15.77 7.72 -10.83
CA MET A 124 -16.58 6.51 -10.64
C MET A 124 -17.60 6.70 -9.52
N THR A 125 -18.70 5.94 -9.56
CA THR A 125 -19.59 5.82 -8.41
C THR A 125 -18.86 5.08 -7.27
N PRO A 126 -19.27 5.27 -6.00
CA PRO A 126 -18.68 4.53 -4.88
C PRO A 126 -18.72 3.00 -5.05
N GLN A 127 -19.81 2.47 -5.63
CA GLN A 127 -19.93 1.03 -5.88
C GLN A 127 -18.93 0.56 -6.94
N ALA A 128 -18.87 1.23 -8.09
CA ALA A 128 -17.91 0.89 -9.14
C ALA A 128 -16.45 1.02 -8.66
N ALA A 129 -16.16 1.97 -7.76
CA ALA A 129 -14.84 2.07 -7.15
C ALA A 129 -14.50 0.87 -6.24
N ASN A 130 -15.48 0.33 -5.51
CA ASN A 130 -15.28 -0.90 -4.73
C ASN A 130 -15.05 -2.12 -5.64
N ASP A 131 -15.79 -2.20 -6.74
CA ASP A 131 -15.69 -3.27 -7.73
C ASP A 131 -14.30 -3.23 -8.41
N ARG A 132 -13.82 -2.03 -8.78
CA ARG A 132 -12.46 -1.82 -9.28
C ARG A 132 -11.38 -2.35 -8.35
N ILE A 133 -11.53 -2.17 -7.03
CA ILE A 133 -10.56 -2.74 -6.09
C ILE A 133 -10.56 -4.27 -6.18
N ALA A 134 -11.73 -4.90 -6.27
CA ALA A 134 -11.85 -6.35 -6.36
C ALA A 134 -11.31 -6.90 -7.68
N GLU A 135 -11.60 -6.24 -8.79
CA GLU A 135 -11.39 -6.75 -10.15
C GLU A 135 -10.06 -6.33 -10.76
N GLU A 136 -9.52 -5.16 -10.37
CA GLU A 136 -8.28 -4.61 -10.95
C GLU A 136 -7.15 -4.52 -9.93
N MET A 137 -7.40 -3.90 -8.76
CA MET A 137 -6.32 -3.62 -7.80
C MET A 137 -5.85 -4.85 -7.04
N ILE A 138 -6.76 -5.66 -6.48
CA ILE A 138 -6.40 -6.87 -5.71
C ILE A 138 -5.63 -7.89 -6.58
N PRO A 139 -6.01 -8.16 -7.85
CA PRO A 139 -5.23 -9.04 -8.71
C PRO A 139 -3.79 -8.57 -8.93
N TYR A 140 -3.55 -7.27 -9.05
CA TYR A 140 -2.20 -6.73 -9.21
C TYR A 140 -1.44 -6.63 -7.87
N PHE A 141 -2.14 -6.24 -6.81
CA PHE A 141 -1.67 -6.03 -5.44
C PHE A 141 -2.33 -7.05 -4.50
N PRO A 142 -1.88 -8.32 -4.51
CA PRO A 142 -2.54 -9.39 -3.75
C PRO A 142 -2.55 -9.09 -2.25
N LEU A 143 -3.69 -9.34 -1.61
CA LEU A 143 -3.88 -9.17 -0.17
C LEU A 143 -3.14 -10.26 0.60
N GLY A 144 -2.66 -9.92 1.80
CA GLY A 144 -2.02 -10.88 2.70
C GLY A 144 -0.86 -10.29 3.48
N THR A 145 -0.37 -11.06 4.45
CA THR A 145 0.86 -10.74 5.19
C THR A 145 2.02 -11.45 4.52
N LEU A 146 3.00 -10.68 4.05
CA LEU A 146 4.19 -11.19 3.36
C LEU A 146 5.37 -11.40 4.32
N LYS A 147 5.42 -10.63 5.41
CA LYS A 147 6.40 -10.81 6.48
C LYS A 147 5.74 -10.62 7.84
N GLN A 148 6.01 -11.55 8.75
CA GLN A 148 5.66 -11.45 10.16
C GLN A 148 6.74 -12.16 10.98
N LYS A 149 7.44 -11.44 11.84
CA LYS A 149 8.36 -12.00 12.83
C LYS A 149 7.64 -12.24 14.15
N ASP A 150 7.89 -13.38 14.76
CA ASP A 150 7.36 -13.71 16.09
C ASP A 150 8.27 -13.19 17.22
N VAL A 151 9.56 -12.95 16.91
CA VAL A 151 10.61 -12.57 17.85
C VAL A 151 11.20 -11.20 17.48
N VAL A 152 11.60 -10.44 18.49
CA VAL A 152 12.37 -9.19 18.31
C VAL A 152 13.78 -9.58 17.85
N ASP A 153 14.36 -8.86 16.90
CA ASP A 153 15.78 -9.01 16.58
C ASP A 153 16.59 -8.58 17.82
N VAL A 154 17.18 -9.55 18.52
CA VAL A 154 18.11 -9.30 19.62
C VAL A 154 19.51 -9.42 19.06
N LEU A 155 20.31 -8.34 19.15
CA LEU A 155 21.74 -8.36 18.83
C LEU A 155 22.51 -9.24 19.81
#